data_AF-A0A453FGF7-F1
#
_entry.id   AF-A0A453FGF7-F1
#
_cell.length_a   1.000
_cell.length_b   1.000
_cell.length_c   1.000
_cell.angle_alpha   90.00
_cell.angle_beta   90.00
_cell.angle_gamma   90.00
#
_symmetry.space_group_name_H-M   'P 1'
#
loop_
_entity.id
_entity.type
_entity.pdbx_description
1 polymer ?
#
loop_
_entity_poly.entity_id
_entity_poly.type
_entity_poly.pdbx_seq_one_letter_code
_entity_poly.pdbx_strand_id
1 'polypeptide(L)'
;GGAGRGGARALSTVVGSSPSVQCLRVSACVSDLMAAPAGDSSGGDKYRSHLAGEGEKNTVWRHGAPPTYDAVNSLFEAGRTQVFRRSSHPHVRHVEETPSLLFCATGKERLFVAASRQTGGRVCMRRCVTRVFLVPLQEWAKGSLEETVQNAIKTWEMELSHKARIGDFKSVSPGRFTLSVNGGRALTGEETLAMGSYNALLASPILPGTGAYDAAAETFESSHDLFRSAFPRGFAWEVVKVYSGPPVIAFKFRHWGHMEGPYKGHAPTGDKVEFYGVAVLKVDEQLRAEDVEVFYDPGELLAGLIKGPKEEDEEAAALAGRLREAATVSASGADAQPQACPFLGSGKQG
;
A
#
# COMPACT_ATOMS: atom_id res chain seq x y z
N GLY A 1 56.08 31.05 -79.20
CA GLY A 1 55.38 31.31 -80.46
C GLY A 1 54.58 30.09 -80.85
N GLY A 2 53.36 30.30 -81.37
CA GLY A 2 52.55 29.38 -82.19
C GLY A 2 52.14 28.05 -81.55
N ALA A 3 50.88 27.90 -81.12
CA ALA A 3 49.78 27.33 -81.93
C ALA A 3 49.80 25.79 -81.89
N GLY A 4 48.73 25.06 -81.57
CA GLY A 4 47.32 25.36 -81.42
C GLY A 4 46.52 24.12 -81.86
N ARG A 5 45.28 24.01 -81.36
CA ARG A 5 44.22 23.04 -81.72
C ARG A 5 44.42 21.64 -81.12
N GLY A 6 43.44 21.02 -80.48
CA GLY A 6 42.00 21.23 -80.42
C GLY A 6 41.33 19.85 -80.41
N GLY A 7 40.22 19.68 -79.69
CA GLY A 7 39.37 18.49 -79.85
C GLY A 7 39.07 17.76 -78.55
N ALA A 8 37.93 18.12 -77.97
CA ALA A 8 37.28 17.42 -76.88
C ALA A 8 36.86 15.98 -77.26
N ARG A 9 36.99 15.04 -76.32
CA ARG A 9 35.98 13.99 -76.15
C ARG A 9 36.02 13.44 -74.73
N ALA A 10 34.82 13.28 -74.20
CA ALA A 10 34.49 12.98 -72.82
C ALA A 10 35.21 11.73 -72.27
N LEU A 11 35.82 11.89 -71.10
CA LEU A 11 36.27 10.80 -70.25
C LEU A 11 35.03 10.09 -69.70
N SER A 12 34.90 8.82 -70.07
CA SER A 12 34.00 7.85 -69.48
C SER A 12 34.17 7.84 -67.97
N THR A 13 33.09 8.18 -67.26
CA THR A 13 32.99 8.13 -65.81
C THR A 13 32.88 6.66 -65.41
N VAL A 14 34.02 6.07 -65.03
CA VAL A 14 34.05 4.77 -64.36
C VAL A 14 33.54 4.98 -62.94
N VAL A 15 32.28 4.61 -62.72
CA VAL A 15 31.69 4.48 -61.39
C VAL A 15 32.32 3.26 -60.74
N GLY A 16 33.24 3.47 -59.80
CA GLY A 16 33.87 2.43 -59.01
C GLY A 16 34.40 3.02 -57.72
N SER A 17 33.58 3.03 -56.67
CA SER A 17 34.00 3.39 -55.31
C SER A 17 33.00 2.83 -54.28
N SER A 18 33.55 2.14 -53.27
CA SER A 18 32.96 1.71 -51.99
C SER A 18 32.26 0.34 -51.90
N PRO A 19 32.92 -0.65 -51.25
CA PRO A 19 32.25 -1.65 -50.45
C PRO A 19 32.21 -1.18 -48.99
N SER A 20 31.09 -0.59 -48.59
CA SER A 20 30.86 -0.10 -47.22
C SER A 20 30.18 -1.18 -46.37
N VAL A 21 30.86 -1.57 -45.30
CA VAL A 21 30.31 -2.09 -44.03
C VAL A 21 29.58 -3.45 -44.12
N GLN A 22 30.37 -4.51 -43.93
CA GLN A 22 29.90 -5.74 -43.33
C GLN A 22 29.38 -5.44 -41.91
N CYS A 23 28.06 -5.35 -41.76
CA CYS A 23 27.43 -5.49 -40.45
C CYS A 23 27.59 -6.95 -40.01
N LEU A 24 28.56 -7.16 -39.13
CA LEU A 24 28.66 -8.31 -38.23
C LEU A 24 27.28 -8.61 -37.63
N ARG A 25 26.64 -9.69 -38.10
CA ARG A 25 25.55 -10.33 -37.38
C ARG A 25 26.15 -11.05 -36.17
N VAL A 26 26.27 -10.34 -35.05
CA VAL A 26 26.39 -10.96 -33.73
C VAL A 26 25.00 -11.01 -33.13
N SER A 27 24.34 -12.16 -33.26
CA SER A 27 23.41 -12.63 -32.23
C SER A 27 23.16 -14.11 -32.48
N ALA A 28 24.18 -14.91 -32.16
CA ALA A 28 23.98 -16.30 -31.81
C ALA A 28 23.64 -16.33 -30.32
N CYS A 29 22.58 -17.08 -29.99
CA CYS A 29 22.33 -17.73 -28.71
C CYS A 29 22.35 -16.85 -27.45
N VAL A 30 21.17 -16.33 -27.07
CA VAL A 30 20.77 -16.28 -25.65
C VAL A 30 19.46 -17.04 -25.51
N SER A 31 19.52 -18.33 -25.84
CA SER A 31 18.49 -19.31 -25.51
C SER A 31 18.95 -20.30 -24.44
N ASP A 32 20.12 -20.08 -23.80
CA ASP A 32 20.69 -21.00 -22.82
C ASP A 32 21.41 -20.29 -21.65
N LEU A 33 20.82 -19.23 -21.11
CA LEU A 33 21.25 -18.72 -19.80
C LEU A 33 20.12 -18.00 -19.07
N MET A 34 19.07 -18.75 -18.73
CA MET A 34 18.30 -18.63 -17.48
C MET A 34 17.41 -19.87 -17.39
N ALA A 35 18.06 -21.04 -17.29
CA ALA A 35 17.40 -22.18 -16.66
C ALA A 35 17.17 -21.78 -15.21
N ALA A 36 15.98 -21.26 -14.92
CA ALA A 36 15.51 -21.13 -13.55
C ALA A 36 15.66 -22.51 -12.90
N PRO A 37 16.32 -22.64 -11.74
CA PRO A 37 16.24 -23.90 -11.04
C PRO A 37 14.77 -24.22 -10.83
N ALA A 38 14.41 -25.45 -11.21
CA ALA A 38 13.13 -26.04 -10.86
C ALA A 38 12.86 -25.76 -9.38
N GLY A 39 11.64 -25.32 -9.08
CA GLY A 39 11.27 -24.91 -7.72
C GLY A 39 11.71 -25.96 -6.72
N ASP A 40 12.71 -25.60 -5.92
CA ASP A 40 13.03 -26.33 -4.71
C ASP A 40 12.06 -25.83 -3.63
N SER A 41 11.19 -26.72 -3.19
CA SER A 41 10.29 -26.51 -2.07
C SER A 41 11.05 -26.56 -0.74
N SER A 42 12.10 -25.75 -0.61
CA SER A 42 12.88 -25.59 0.61
C SER A 42 12.52 -24.26 1.30
N GLY A 43 11.35 -24.22 1.95
CA GLY A 43 10.98 -23.34 3.06
C GLY A 43 11.50 -21.89 3.13
N GLY A 44 11.37 -21.10 2.06
CA GLY A 44 11.69 -19.66 2.05
C GLY A 44 10.45 -18.76 1.91
N ASP A 45 10.52 -17.49 2.35
CA ASP A 45 9.44 -16.50 2.18
C ASP A 45 9.30 -16.07 0.72
N LYS A 46 8.09 -16.16 0.15
CA LYS A 46 7.77 -15.85 -1.26
C LYS A 46 8.17 -14.43 -1.67
N TYR A 47 8.07 -13.47 -0.76
CA TYR A 47 8.24 -12.04 -1.05
C TYR A 47 9.62 -11.51 -0.66
N ARG A 48 10.37 -12.28 0.13
CA ARG A 48 11.65 -11.88 0.72
C ARG A 48 12.65 -13.00 0.52
N SER A 49 13.16 -13.11 -0.71
CA SER A 49 14.18 -14.10 -1.08
C SER A 49 15.44 -14.02 -0.22
N HIS A 50 15.70 -12.87 0.39
CA HIS A 50 16.83 -12.64 1.30
C HIS A 50 16.57 -13.08 2.75
N LEU A 51 15.42 -13.70 3.07
CA LEU A 51 15.19 -14.28 4.42
C LEU A 51 15.83 -15.66 4.61
N ALA A 52 16.21 -16.34 3.52
CA ALA A 52 16.77 -17.69 3.56
C ALA A 52 18.05 -17.80 2.73
N GLY A 53 18.93 -18.73 3.11
CA GLY A 53 20.16 -19.04 2.38
C GLY A 53 21.45 -18.57 3.06
N GLU A 54 22.59 -18.76 2.37
CA GLU A 54 23.91 -18.55 2.98
C GLU A 54 24.24 -17.07 3.25
N GLY A 55 23.58 -16.14 2.54
CA GLY A 55 23.80 -14.70 2.67
C GLY A 55 23.42 -14.12 4.03
N GLU A 56 22.61 -14.83 4.81
CA GLU A 56 22.14 -14.38 6.13
C GLU A 56 22.85 -15.07 7.31
N LYS A 57 23.80 -15.98 7.04
CA LYS A 57 24.54 -16.71 8.10
C LYS A 57 25.33 -15.79 9.04
N ASN A 58 25.72 -14.62 8.54
CA ASN A 58 26.51 -13.62 9.28
C ASN A 58 25.69 -12.39 9.69
N THR A 59 24.36 -12.43 9.50
CA THR A 59 23.46 -11.31 9.83
C THR A 59 23.29 -11.21 11.33
N VAL A 60 23.39 -9.98 11.84
CA VAL A 60 23.10 -9.70 13.26
C VAL A 60 21.64 -9.28 13.39
N TRP A 61 20.82 -10.19 13.92
CA TRP A 61 19.39 -9.97 14.17
C TRP A 61 19.17 -9.26 15.51
N ARG A 62 18.29 -8.25 15.54
CA ARG A 62 17.88 -7.55 16.77
C ARG A 62 17.32 -8.50 17.83
N HIS A 63 16.62 -9.54 17.41
CA HIS A 63 15.96 -10.51 18.27
C HIS A 63 16.58 -11.92 18.19
N GLY A 64 17.83 -12.02 17.74
CA GLY A 64 18.60 -13.27 17.73
C GLY A 64 18.23 -14.28 16.65
N ALA A 65 17.13 -14.09 15.92
CA ALA A 65 16.68 -14.96 14.84
C ALA A 65 15.94 -14.18 13.73
N PRO A 66 15.86 -14.73 12.50
CA PRO A 66 15.04 -14.16 11.44
C PRO A 66 13.54 -14.19 11.81
N PRO A 67 12.76 -13.17 11.41
CA PRO A 67 11.33 -13.11 11.66
C PRO A 67 10.52 -14.04 10.74
N THR A 68 9.27 -14.30 11.11
CA THR A 68 8.27 -14.98 10.27
C THR A 68 7.21 -14.00 9.76
N TYR A 69 6.73 -14.19 8.52
CA TYR A 69 5.78 -13.30 7.86
C TYR A 69 4.48 -13.97 7.42
N ASP A 70 4.19 -15.19 7.89
CA ASP A 70 3.05 -15.99 7.44
C ASP A 70 1.70 -15.26 7.59
N ALA A 71 1.48 -14.57 8.73
CA ALA A 71 0.26 -13.81 9.00
C ALA A 71 0.11 -12.62 8.04
N VAL A 72 1.18 -11.81 7.88
CA VAL A 72 1.20 -10.64 7.00
C VAL A 72 1.04 -11.06 5.54
N ASN A 73 1.69 -12.16 5.13
CA ASN A 73 1.58 -12.70 3.78
C ASN A 73 0.16 -13.20 3.51
N SER A 74 -0.46 -13.89 4.47
CA SER A 74 -1.86 -14.33 4.38
C SER A 74 -2.81 -13.13 4.25
N LEU A 75 -2.59 -12.08 5.05
CA LEU A 75 -3.35 -10.82 4.96
C LEU A 75 -3.16 -10.15 3.59
N PHE A 76 -1.94 -10.09 3.09
CA PHE A 76 -1.61 -9.52 1.78
C PHE A 76 -2.32 -10.27 0.66
N GLU A 77 -2.23 -11.60 0.63
CA GLU A 77 -2.85 -12.42 -0.41
C GLU A 77 -4.39 -12.31 -0.40
N ALA A 78 -4.99 -12.24 0.80
CA ALA A 78 -6.43 -12.07 0.95
C ALA A 78 -6.91 -10.66 0.53
N GLY A 79 -6.06 -9.64 0.70
CA GLY A 79 -6.44 -8.23 0.55
C GLY A 79 -5.94 -7.54 -0.72
N ARG A 80 -4.95 -8.10 -1.43
CA ARG A 80 -4.35 -7.47 -2.62
C ARG A 80 -5.38 -7.22 -3.72
N THR A 81 -5.17 -6.18 -4.51
CA THR A 81 -6.19 -5.64 -5.42
C THR A 81 -5.95 -5.89 -6.88
N GLN A 82 -4.84 -6.51 -7.29
CA GLN A 82 -4.35 -6.47 -8.67
C GLN A 82 -5.42 -6.71 -9.77
N VAL A 83 -5.79 -5.60 -10.41
CA VAL A 83 -6.64 -5.49 -11.61
C VAL A 83 -5.73 -5.24 -12.81
N PHE A 84 -5.70 -6.20 -13.74
CA PHE A 84 -5.03 -6.03 -15.03
C PHE A 84 -5.93 -5.19 -15.95
N ARG A 85 -5.65 -3.89 -16.13
CA ARG A 85 -6.25 -3.10 -17.22
C ARG A 85 -5.27 -3.05 -18.40
N ARG A 86 -5.27 -4.10 -19.22
CA ARG A 86 -4.69 -4.01 -20.57
C ARG A 86 -5.44 -2.89 -21.28
N SER A 87 -4.72 -1.86 -21.73
CA SER A 87 -5.23 -0.85 -22.64
C SER A 87 -5.47 -1.46 -24.01
N SER A 88 -6.48 -2.32 -24.14
CA SER A 88 -7.06 -2.60 -25.45
C SER A 88 -7.87 -1.37 -25.84
N HIS A 89 -7.27 -0.45 -26.59
CA HIS A 89 -8.02 0.38 -27.53
C HIS A 89 -8.29 -0.51 -28.76
N PRO A 90 -9.48 -1.11 -28.93
CA PRO A 90 -9.91 -1.42 -30.27
C PRO A 90 -10.19 -0.10 -30.96
N HIS A 91 -9.64 0.06 -32.15
CA HIS A 91 -9.97 1.11 -33.09
C HIS A 91 -11.49 1.11 -33.33
N VAL A 92 -12.24 1.96 -32.63
CA VAL A 92 -13.66 2.18 -32.90
C VAL A 92 -13.71 3.18 -34.05
N ARG A 93 -14.00 2.69 -35.26
CA ARG A 93 -14.49 3.55 -36.33
C ARG A 93 -15.85 4.10 -35.89
N HIS A 94 -15.96 5.42 -35.94
CA HIS A 94 -17.21 6.15 -35.81
C HIS A 94 -18.33 5.50 -36.61
N VAL A 95 -19.42 5.16 -35.94
CA VAL A 95 -20.77 5.25 -36.51
C VAL A 95 -21.58 6.03 -35.50
N GLU A 96 -21.92 7.26 -35.88
CA GLU A 96 -22.95 8.05 -35.21
C GLU A 96 -24.24 7.23 -35.15
N GLU A 97 -24.86 7.18 -33.96
CA GLU A 97 -26.31 7.27 -33.80
C GLU A 97 -26.61 7.42 -32.31
N THR A 98 -26.94 8.63 -31.90
CA THR A 98 -27.67 8.92 -30.65
C THR A 98 -29.13 8.48 -30.83
N PRO A 99 -29.81 7.95 -29.78
CA PRO A 99 -30.49 8.89 -28.88
C PRO A 99 -30.61 8.47 -27.39
N SER A 100 -30.58 9.51 -26.56
CA SER A 100 -31.41 9.73 -25.36
C SER A 100 -31.28 8.78 -24.16
N LEU A 101 -30.42 9.21 -23.22
CA LEU A 101 -30.42 8.81 -21.81
C LEU A 101 -31.71 9.30 -21.11
N LEU A 102 -32.49 8.37 -20.57
CA LEU A 102 -33.47 8.64 -19.53
C LEU A 102 -32.96 8.04 -18.21
N PHE A 103 -32.51 8.89 -17.29
CA PHE A 103 -32.16 8.49 -15.93
C PHE A 103 -33.45 8.25 -15.13
N CYS A 104 -33.57 7.06 -14.53
CA CYS A 104 -34.50 6.84 -13.42
C CYS A 104 -33.81 5.99 -12.35
N ALA A 105 -33.50 6.64 -11.24
CA ALA A 105 -33.03 6.01 -10.01
C ALA A 105 -34.22 5.37 -9.29
N THR A 106 -34.15 4.06 -9.02
CA THR A 106 -34.68 3.40 -7.80
C THR A 106 -34.23 1.93 -7.83
N GLY A 107 -33.99 1.36 -6.66
CA GLY A 107 -33.22 0.14 -6.47
C GLY A 107 -33.88 -1.18 -6.91
N LYS A 108 -33.06 -2.22 -6.73
CA LYS A 108 -33.28 -3.67 -6.93
C LYS A 108 -33.38 -4.12 -8.40
N GLU A 109 -32.41 -4.97 -8.73
CA GLU A 109 -32.32 -5.91 -9.86
C GLU A 109 -33.18 -5.60 -11.08
N ARG A 110 -32.56 -5.17 -12.18
CA ARG A 110 -33.23 -5.19 -13.50
C ARG A 110 -32.39 -5.88 -14.56
N LEU A 111 -32.95 -7.00 -14.99
CA LEU A 111 -32.72 -7.71 -16.24
C LEU A 111 -32.95 -6.72 -17.41
N PHE A 112 -31.92 -6.42 -18.20
CA PHE A 112 -32.09 -5.63 -19.43
C PHE A 112 -32.61 -6.55 -20.55
N VAL A 113 -33.84 -6.29 -21.02
CA VAL A 113 -34.38 -6.88 -22.25
C VAL A 113 -34.28 -5.83 -23.35
N ALA A 114 -33.30 -5.97 -24.23
CA ALA A 114 -33.28 -5.22 -25.49
C ALA A 114 -34.18 -5.96 -26.50
N ALA A 115 -35.39 -5.45 -26.72
CA ALA A 115 -36.26 -5.95 -27.78
C ALA A 115 -35.93 -5.23 -29.09
N SER A 116 -35.16 -5.89 -29.96
CA SER A 116 -35.09 -5.49 -31.38
C SER A 116 -36.37 -5.96 -32.08
N ARG A 117 -37.17 -5.02 -32.58
CA ARG A 117 -38.27 -5.34 -33.50
C ARG A 117 -37.66 -5.73 -34.85
N GLN A 118 -37.65 -7.01 -35.16
CA GLN A 118 -37.64 -7.48 -36.54
C GLN A 118 -38.91 -8.28 -36.82
N THR A 119 -39.61 -7.82 -37.85
CA THR A 119 -40.77 -8.43 -38.48
C THR A 119 -40.47 -9.83 -38.98
N GLY A 120 -41.30 -10.80 -38.57
CA GLY A 120 -41.47 -12.09 -39.27
C GLY A 120 -40.38 -13.14 -39.03
N GLY A 121 -40.62 -14.06 -38.09
CA GLY A 121 -39.92 -15.35 -38.02
C GLY A 121 -39.33 -15.68 -36.66
N ARG A 122 -39.91 -16.70 -36.00
CA ARG A 122 -39.42 -17.47 -34.84
C ARG A 122 -38.45 -16.74 -33.88
N VAL A 123 -38.99 -16.31 -32.74
CA VAL A 123 -38.22 -15.87 -31.57
C VAL A 123 -37.37 -17.03 -31.04
N CYS A 124 -36.07 -16.99 -31.31
CA CYS A 124 -35.09 -17.86 -30.65
C CYS A 124 -34.63 -17.16 -29.37
N MET A 125 -35.14 -17.57 -28.20
CA MET A 125 -34.64 -17.12 -26.91
C MET A 125 -33.22 -17.66 -26.70
N ARG A 126 -32.20 -16.89 -27.09
CA ARG A 126 -30.84 -17.12 -26.59
C ARG A 126 -30.76 -16.52 -25.19
N ARG A 127 -30.67 -17.41 -24.20
CA ARG A 127 -30.41 -17.09 -22.80
C ARG A 127 -29.04 -16.41 -22.73
N CYS A 128 -29.01 -15.08 -22.70
CA CYS A 128 -27.77 -14.34 -22.49
C CYS A 128 -27.42 -14.46 -21.00
N VAL A 129 -26.67 -15.50 -20.65
CA VAL A 129 -26.06 -15.61 -19.33
C VAL A 129 -24.88 -14.66 -19.33
N THR A 130 -25.04 -13.47 -18.75
CA THR A 130 -23.91 -12.62 -18.44
C THR A 130 -23.08 -13.35 -17.40
N ARG A 131 -22.07 -14.11 -17.85
CA ARG A 131 -21.02 -14.62 -16.95
C ARG A 131 -20.38 -13.40 -16.32
N VAL A 132 -20.62 -13.18 -15.04
CA VAL A 132 -19.76 -12.34 -14.21
C VAL A 132 -18.42 -13.04 -14.21
N PHE A 133 -17.50 -12.59 -15.06
CA PHE A 133 -16.11 -13.00 -14.97
C PHE A 133 -15.56 -12.40 -13.69
N LEU A 134 -15.49 -13.21 -12.63
CA LEU A 134 -14.58 -12.96 -11.52
C LEU A 134 -13.19 -12.86 -12.16
N VAL A 135 -12.69 -11.63 -12.32
CA VAL A 135 -11.33 -11.40 -12.77
C VAL A 135 -10.43 -11.97 -11.67
N PRO A 136 -9.63 -13.02 -11.95
CA PRO A 136 -8.71 -13.53 -10.94
C PRO A 136 -7.73 -12.40 -10.59
N LEU A 137 -7.49 -12.19 -9.30
CA LEU A 137 -6.45 -11.31 -8.78
C LEU A 137 -5.11 -11.77 -9.39
N GLN A 138 -4.67 -11.06 -10.43
CA GLN A 138 -3.51 -11.43 -11.22
C GLN A 138 -2.26 -11.02 -10.44
N GLU A 139 -1.35 -11.94 -10.14
CA GLU A 139 -0.05 -11.58 -9.57
C GLU A 139 0.74 -10.73 -10.57
N TRP A 140 1.67 -9.91 -10.07
CA TRP A 140 2.65 -9.30 -10.97
C TRP A 140 3.39 -10.40 -11.73
N ALA A 141 3.63 -10.17 -13.02
CA ALA A 141 4.34 -11.16 -13.83
C ALA A 141 5.73 -11.40 -13.23
N LYS A 142 6.13 -12.66 -13.11
CA LYS A 142 7.45 -13.00 -12.56
C LYS A 142 8.56 -12.30 -13.35
N GLY A 143 9.45 -11.63 -12.64
CA GLY A 143 10.54 -10.82 -13.19
C GLY A 143 10.10 -9.43 -13.68
N SER A 144 8.85 -9.01 -13.46
CA SER A 144 8.43 -7.65 -13.80
C SER A 144 9.03 -6.62 -12.83
N LEU A 145 9.07 -5.37 -13.26
CA LEU A 145 9.55 -4.28 -12.43
C LEU A 145 8.67 -4.12 -11.18
N GLU A 146 7.35 -4.29 -11.32
CA GLU A 146 6.40 -4.20 -10.22
C GLU A 146 6.62 -5.28 -9.16
N GLU A 147 6.85 -6.54 -9.58
CA GLU A 147 7.22 -7.62 -8.66
C GLU A 147 8.53 -7.29 -7.94
N THR A 148 9.53 -6.83 -8.69
CA THR A 148 10.86 -6.49 -8.16
C THR A 148 10.78 -5.39 -7.11
N VAL A 149 10.07 -4.28 -7.41
CA VAL A 149 9.87 -3.17 -6.49
C VAL A 149 9.09 -3.62 -5.25
N GLN A 150 8.05 -4.43 -5.42
CA GLN A 150 7.26 -4.93 -4.29
C GLN A 150 8.10 -5.78 -3.34
N ASN A 151 8.90 -6.69 -3.88
CA ASN A 151 9.75 -7.58 -3.07
C ASN A 151 10.92 -6.81 -2.43
N ALA A 152 11.49 -5.82 -3.13
CA ALA A 152 12.54 -4.96 -2.59
C ALA A 152 12.06 -4.18 -1.36
N ILE A 153 10.85 -3.62 -1.40
CA ILE A 153 10.29 -2.84 -0.27
C ILE A 153 9.92 -3.73 0.90
N LYS A 154 9.28 -4.89 0.64
CA LYS A 154 9.00 -5.88 1.68
C LYS A 154 10.28 -6.41 2.34
N THR A 155 11.36 -6.52 1.57
CA THR A 155 12.69 -6.85 2.08
C THR A 155 13.23 -5.71 2.92
N TRP A 156 13.22 -4.48 2.42
CA TRP A 156 13.71 -3.30 3.16
C TRP A 156 13.00 -3.11 4.51
N GLU A 157 11.68 -3.24 4.56
CA GLU A 157 10.90 -3.17 5.80
C GLU A 157 11.37 -4.22 6.81
N MET A 158 11.58 -5.46 6.36
CA MET A 158 12.11 -6.54 7.20
C MET A 158 13.51 -6.22 7.71
N GLU A 159 14.40 -5.76 6.82
CA GLU A 159 15.77 -5.42 7.18
C GLU A 159 15.79 -4.30 8.22
N LEU A 160 14.98 -3.25 8.03
CA LEU A 160 14.90 -2.11 8.93
C LEU A 160 14.37 -2.47 10.32
N SER A 161 13.35 -3.34 10.39
CA SER A 161 12.75 -3.76 11.65
C SER A 161 13.54 -4.85 12.37
N HIS A 162 14.36 -5.64 11.68
CA HIS A 162 14.95 -6.85 12.30
C HIS A 162 16.48 -6.94 12.25
N LYS A 163 17.16 -6.29 11.30
CA LYS A 163 18.63 -6.29 11.25
C LYS A 163 19.17 -5.18 12.16
N ALA A 164 20.30 -5.46 12.83
CA ALA A 164 20.91 -4.53 13.76
C ALA A 164 21.93 -3.58 13.10
N ARG A 165 22.36 -3.87 11.87
CA ARG A 165 23.41 -3.11 11.17
C ARG A 165 23.00 -2.81 9.74
N ILE A 166 23.20 -1.58 9.31
CA ILE A 166 22.90 -1.15 7.93
C ILE A 166 23.74 -1.91 6.89
N GLY A 167 24.95 -2.32 7.24
CA GLY A 167 25.82 -3.11 6.36
C GLY A 167 25.30 -4.52 6.03
N ASP A 168 24.33 -5.02 6.80
CA ASP A 168 23.69 -6.31 6.53
C ASP A 168 22.53 -6.18 5.51
N PHE A 169 22.17 -4.96 5.10
CA PHE A 169 21.06 -4.69 4.20
C PHE A 169 21.44 -5.00 2.77
N LYS A 170 20.54 -5.67 2.05
CA LYS A 170 20.69 -6.02 0.63
C LYS A 170 19.84 -5.13 -0.26
N SER A 171 18.78 -4.54 0.29
CA SER A 171 17.82 -3.70 -0.44
C SER A 171 18.32 -2.28 -0.73
N VAL A 172 19.38 -1.82 -0.07
CA VAL A 172 19.88 -0.44 -0.15
C VAL A 172 21.34 -0.38 -0.62
N SER A 173 21.72 0.72 -1.28
CA SER A 173 23.09 0.97 -1.70
C SER A 173 23.94 1.35 -0.47
N PRO A 174 25.03 0.62 -0.18
CA PRO A 174 25.89 0.89 0.97
C PRO A 174 26.45 2.32 0.94
N GLY A 175 26.29 3.05 2.05
CA GLY A 175 26.82 4.41 2.23
C GLY A 175 26.16 5.49 1.37
N ARG A 176 25.12 5.16 0.60
CA ARG A 176 24.41 6.13 -0.27
C ARG A 176 22.92 6.27 0.04
N PHE A 177 22.36 5.35 0.83
CA PHE A 177 20.94 5.32 1.15
C PHE A 177 20.47 6.56 1.95
N THR A 178 19.43 7.20 1.44
CA THR A 178 18.65 8.23 2.14
C THR A 178 17.15 7.97 2.07
N LEU A 179 16.44 8.36 3.14
CA LEU A 179 14.97 8.33 3.23
C LEU A 179 14.44 9.70 3.62
N SER A 180 13.52 10.25 2.84
CA SER A 180 12.75 11.44 3.18
C SER A 180 11.25 11.19 3.05
N VAL A 181 10.48 11.92 3.84
CA VAL A 181 9.02 11.75 3.91
C VAL A 181 8.35 13.11 3.82
N ASN A 182 7.35 13.23 2.94
CA ASN A 182 6.53 14.43 2.75
C ASN A 182 7.34 15.72 2.56
N GLY A 183 8.47 15.63 1.85
CA GLY A 183 9.38 16.75 1.61
C GLY A 183 10.20 17.21 2.84
N GLY A 184 10.22 16.40 3.91
CA GLY A 184 11.03 16.64 5.09
C GLY A 184 12.53 16.39 4.89
N ARG A 185 13.30 16.49 5.97
CA ARG A 185 14.75 16.23 5.95
C ARG A 185 15.03 14.78 5.57
N ALA A 186 15.97 14.56 4.66
CA ALA A 186 16.49 13.23 4.37
C ALA A 186 17.30 12.68 5.56
N LEU A 187 17.00 11.44 5.94
CA LEU A 187 17.70 10.64 6.94
C LEU A 187 18.67 9.70 6.24
N THR A 188 19.88 9.52 6.78
CA THR A 188 20.79 8.46 6.30
C THR A 188 20.28 7.07 6.70
N GLY A 189 20.87 6.01 6.14
CA GLY A 189 20.56 4.63 6.56
C GLY A 189 20.80 4.38 8.05
N GLU A 190 21.88 4.92 8.60
CA GLU A 190 22.22 4.82 10.02
C GLU A 190 21.22 5.57 10.90
N GLU A 191 20.85 6.80 10.52
CA GLU A 191 19.82 7.57 11.22
C GLU A 191 18.46 6.87 11.19
N THR A 192 18.06 6.36 10.02
CA THR A 192 16.80 5.64 9.81
C THR A 192 16.75 4.37 10.65
N LEU A 193 17.86 3.61 10.68
CA LEU A 193 17.99 2.39 11.47
C LEU A 193 17.93 2.64 12.98
N ALA A 194 18.56 3.72 13.45
CA ALA A 194 18.54 4.12 14.85
C ALA A 194 17.15 4.59 15.29
N MET A 195 16.46 5.34 14.43
CA MET A 195 15.14 5.89 14.70
C MET A 195 14.03 4.82 14.66
N GLY A 196 14.15 3.85 13.74
CA GLY A 196 13.12 2.85 13.48
C GLY A 196 12.14 3.28 12.39
N SER A 197 11.51 2.29 11.73
CA SER A 197 10.63 2.48 10.58
C SER A 197 9.43 3.41 10.88
N TYR A 198 8.68 3.14 11.95
CA TYR A 198 7.50 3.95 12.31
C TYR A 198 7.86 5.39 12.61
N ASN A 199 8.88 5.62 13.44
CA ASN A 199 9.35 6.96 13.78
C ASN A 199 9.89 7.70 12.56
N ALA A 200 10.67 7.04 11.70
CA ALA A 200 11.19 7.66 10.48
C ALA A 200 10.09 8.04 9.49
N LEU A 201 9.02 7.24 9.39
CA LEU A 201 7.90 7.51 8.49
C LEU A 201 6.89 8.52 9.07
N LEU A 202 6.71 8.56 10.39
CA LEU A 202 5.74 9.43 11.05
C LEU A 202 6.37 10.66 11.74
N ALA A 203 7.67 10.91 11.54
CA ALA A 203 8.32 12.12 12.02
C ALA A 203 7.76 13.36 11.31
N SER A 204 6.76 14.00 11.92
CA SER A 204 6.12 15.21 11.43
C SER A 204 5.89 16.20 12.57
N PRO A 205 6.22 17.50 12.40
CA PRO A 205 5.96 18.51 13.42
C PRO A 205 4.48 18.70 13.77
N ILE A 206 3.57 18.28 12.90
CA ILE A 206 2.13 18.53 13.03
C ILE A 206 1.47 17.46 13.92
N LEU A 207 1.96 16.21 13.86
CA LEU A 207 1.33 15.08 14.53
C LEU A 207 1.33 15.18 16.07
N PRO A 208 2.41 15.64 16.74
CA PRO A 208 2.41 15.78 18.20
C PRO A 208 1.28 16.70 18.70
N GLY A 209 1.01 17.79 17.97
CA GLY A 209 -0.06 18.74 18.32
C GLY A 209 -1.47 18.17 18.23
N THR A 210 -1.66 17.05 17.51
CA THR A 210 -2.94 16.34 17.42
C THR A 210 -3.11 15.29 18.52
N GLY A 211 -2.06 14.98 19.28
CA GLY A 211 -2.02 13.87 20.23
C GLY A 211 -2.01 12.47 19.59
N ALA A 212 -2.08 12.37 18.25
CA ALA A 212 -2.16 11.09 17.56
C ALA A 212 -0.84 10.30 17.59
N TYR A 213 0.29 10.98 17.36
CA TYR A 213 1.61 10.36 17.41
C TYR A 213 2.71 11.39 17.63
N ASP A 214 3.71 11.05 18.45
CA ASP A 214 4.91 11.86 18.65
C ASP A 214 6.15 10.99 18.51
N ALA A 215 6.81 11.08 17.35
CA ALA A 215 8.00 10.29 17.05
C ALA A 215 9.18 10.59 18.00
N ALA A 216 9.22 11.77 18.62
CA ALA A 216 10.28 12.13 19.57
C ALA A 216 10.07 11.50 20.95
N ALA A 217 8.84 11.12 21.29
CA ALA A 217 8.49 10.47 22.55
C ALA A 217 8.59 8.94 22.49
N GLU A 218 8.68 8.35 21.31
CA GLU A 218 8.66 6.89 21.10
C GLU A 218 10.05 6.34 20.81
N THR A 219 10.40 5.22 21.44
CA THR A 219 11.59 4.44 21.08
C THR A 219 11.30 3.53 19.89
N PHE A 220 12.34 2.87 19.36
CA PHE A 220 12.16 1.81 18.37
C PHE A 220 11.20 0.72 18.88
N GLU A 221 11.39 0.27 20.11
CA GLU A 221 10.60 -0.78 20.76
C GLU A 221 9.17 -0.33 21.02
N SER A 222 8.98 0.84 21.64
CA SER A 222 7.64 1.32 21.99
C SER A 222 6.78 1.55 20.75
N SER A 223 7.34 2.14 19.69
CA SER A 223 6.65 2.32 18.41
C SER A 223 6.30 0.98 17.75
N HIS A 224 7.23 0.02 17.73
CA HIS A 224 6.96 -1.31 17.16
C HIS A 224 5.87 -2.05 17.92
N ASP A 225 5.92 -2.06 19.26
CA ASP A 225 4.93 -2.74 20.09
C ASP A 225 3.55 -2.12 19.91
N LEU A 226 3.48 -0.79 19.84
CA LEU A 226 2.25 -0.03 19.65
C LEU A 226 1.55 -0.36 18.33
N PHE A 227 2.28 -0.33 17.20
CA PHE A 227 1.68 -0.66 15.90
C PHE A 227 1.41 -2.16 15.73
N ARG A 228 2.28 -3.05 16.25
CA ARG A 228 2.05 -4.50 16.20
C ARG A 228 0.85 -4.91 17.06
N SER A 229 0.65 -4.25 18.20
CA SER A 229 -0.52 -4.46 19.05
C SER A 229 -1.79 -4.00 18.35
N ALA A 230 -1.77 -2.83 17.71
CA ALA A 230 -2.92 -2.31 16.97
C ALA A 230 -3.30 -3.18 15.76
N PHE A 231 -2.32 -3.77 15.07
CA PHE A 231 -2.49 -4.59 13.87
C PHE A 231 -1.99 -6.03 14.08
N PRO A 232 -2.65 -6.87 14.90
CA PRO A 232 -2.16 -8.20 15.26
C PRO A 232 -2.10 -9.17 14.07
N ARG A 233 -2.91 -8.94 13.03
CA ARG A 233 -2.87 -9.70 11.76
C ARG A 233 -1.77 -9.24 10.80
N GLY A 234 -1.00 -8.24 11.20
CA GLY A 234 0.00 -7.59 10.38
C GLY A 234 -0.50 -6.35 9.68
N PHE A 235 0.44 -5.63 9.10
CA PHE A 235 0.21 -4.42 8.33
C PHE A 235 0.75 -4.69 6.92
N ALA A 236 -0.15 -4.89 5.96
CA ALA A 236 0.21 -5.34 4.62
C ALA A 236 0.53 -4.16 3.71
N TRP A 237 1.53 -4.32 2.85
CA TRP A 237 2.00 -3.30 1.91
C TRP A 237 1.98 -3.82 0.46
N GLU A 238 1.48 -3.01 -0.48
CA GLU A 238 1.27 -3.35 -1.89
C GLU A 238 1.73 -2.26 -2.85
N VAL A 239 2.43 -2.65 -3.93
CA VAL A 239 2.58 -1.79 -5.11
C VAL A 239 1.29 -1.82 -5.90
N VAL A 240 0.62 -0.67 -6.00
CA VAL A 240 -0.63 -0.53 -6.76
C VAL A 240 -0.35 -0.29 -8.24
N LYS A 241 0.67 0.53 -8.54
CA LYS A 241 1.04 0.88 -9.92
C LYS A 241 2.44 1.45 -9.97
N VAL A 242 3.24 1.03 -10.94
CA VAL A 242 4.53 1.67 -11.28
C VAL A 242 4.34 2.65 -12.45
N TYR A 243 4.97 3.82 -12.35
CA TYR A 243 4.87 4.92 -13.32
C TYR A 243 6.13 5.10 -14.16
N SER A 244 7.31 4.75 -13.63
CA SER A 244 8.58 4.88 -14.34
C SER A 244 9.54 3.73 -14.01
N GLY A 245 10.52 3.52 -14.90
CA GLY A 245 11.60 2.54 -14.72
C GLY A 245 12.89 3.16 -14.16
N PRO A 246 13.92 2.34 -13.92
CA PRO A 246 15.24 2.81 -13.49
C PRO A 246 15.84 3.88 -14.41
N PRO A 247 16.70 4.79 -13.90
CA PRO A 247 17.24 4.80 -12.53
C PRO A 247 16.34 5.48 -11.49
N VAL A 248 15.20 6.06 -11.89
CA VAL A 248 14.26 6.73 -10.98
C VAL A 248 12.87 6.14 -11.14
N ILE A 249 12.50 5.28 -10.21
CA ILE A 249 11.24 4.54 -10.20
C ILE A 249 10.23 5.29 -9.34
N ALA A 250 9.15 5.76 -9.95
CA ALA A 250 8.01 6.32 -9.24
C ALA A 250 6.87 5.31 -9.24
N PHE A 251 6.23 5.08 -8.09
CA PHE A 251 5.14 4.13 -7.97
C PHE A 251 4.13 4.55 -6.90
N LYS A 252 2.87 4.16 -7.10
CA LYS A 252 1.80 4.28 -6.10
C LYS A 252 1.77 3.00 -5.27
N PHE A 253 1.63 3.17 -3.96
CA PHE A 253 1.48 2.07 -3.02
C PHE A 253 0.22 2.20 -2.18
N ARG A 254 -0.11 1.10 -1.50
CA ARG A 254 -1.15 1.00 -0.49
C ARG A 254 -0.61 0.28 0.73
N HIS A 255 -0.95 0.75 1.91
CA HIS A 255 -0.68 0.07 3.17
C HIS A 255 -1.99 -0.12 3.93
N TRP A 256 -2.25 -1.29 4.51
CA TRP A 256 -3.49 -1.54 5.24
C TRP A 256 -3.36 -2.62 6.32
N GLY A 257 -4.23 -2.55 7.33
CA GLY A 257 -4.36 -3.53 8.41
C GLY A 257 -5.73 -3.42 9.07
N HIS A 258 -6.10 -4.39 9.88
CA HIS A 258 -7.34 -4.35 10.68
C HIS A 258 -6.98 -3.93 12.10
N MET A 259 -7.59 -2.86 12.60
CA MET A 259 -7.35 -2.34 13.94
C MET A 259 -8.07 -3.18 14.99
N GLU A 260 -7.55 -4.38 15.23
CA GLU A 260 -8.13 -5.39 16.13
C GLU A 260 -7.51 -5.33 17.53
N GLY A 261 -6.46 -4.52 17.75
CA GLY A 261 -5.92 -4.25 19.08
C GLY A 261 -5.94 -2.77 19.46
N PRO A 262 -5.61 -2.47 20.73
CA PRO A 262 -5.68 -1.11 21.27
C PRO A 262 -4.56 -0.23 20.72
N TYR A 263 -4.78 1.09 20.74
CA TYR A 263 -3.79 2.08 20.34
C TYR A 263 -3.86 3.31 21.25
N LYS A 264 -2.81 3.58 22.04
CA LYS A 264 -2.72 4.76 22.93
C LYS A 264 -3.99 5.00 23.79
N GLY A 265 -4.56 3.94 24.35
CA GLY A 265 -5.78 4.00 25.18
C GLY A 265 -7.10 4.08 24.38
N HIS A 266 -7.04 4.05 23.04
CA HIS A 266 -8.21 3.86 22.19
C HIS A 266 -8.51 2.37 22.03
N ALA A 267 -9.77 2.01 22.21
CA ALA A 267 -10.26 0.65 22.03
C ALA A 267 -10.15 0.20 20.55
N PRO A 268 -9.94 -1.12 20.30
CA PRO A 268 -9.93 -1.66 18.95
C PRO A 268 -11.27 -1.45 18.26
N THR A 269 -11.25 -1.00 17.02
CA THR A 269 -12.46 -0.78 16.22
C THR A 269 -12.84 -1.98 15.37
N GLY A 270 -11.87 -2.86 15.06
CA GLY A 270 -12.00 -3.93 14.08
C GLY A 270 -12.03 -3.45 12.62
N ASP A 271 -12.03 -2.13 12.40
CA ASP A 271 -12.10 -1.54 11.07
C ASP A 271 -10.78 -1.76 10.32
N LYS A 272 -10.87 -1.86 9.00
CA LYS A 272 -9.69 -1.80 8.12
C LYS A 272 -9.20 -0.36 8.05
N VAL A 273 -8.00 -0.12 8.54
CA VAL A 273 -7.25 1.12 8.34
C VAL A 273 -6.43 0.96 7.07
N GLU A 274 -6.61 1.86 6.11
CA GLU A 274 -5.87 1.84 4.84
C GLU A 274 -5.49 3.25 4.43
N PHE A 275 -4.31 3.39 3.84
CA PHE A 275 -3.86 4.64 3.25
C PHE A 275 -3.07 4.37 1.97
N TYR A 276 -3.00 5.40 1.13
CA TYR A 276 -2.24 5.37 -0.11
C TYR A 276 -1.14 6.42 -0.11
N GLY A 277 -0.10 6.15 -0.90
CA GLY A 277 0.95 7.11 -1.13
C GLY A 277 1.64 6.89 -2.47
N VAL A 278 2.59 7.77 -2.74
CA VAL A 278 3.51 7.66 -3.87
C VAL A 278 4.92 7.65 -3.30
N ALA A 279 5.79 6.83 -3.87
CA ALA A 279 7.21 6.89 -3.58
C ALA A 279 8.00 7.08 -4.86
N VAL A 280 9.08 7.83 -4.74
CA VAL A 280 10.10 8.01 -5.77
C VAL A 280 11.38 7.37 -5.24
N LEU A 281 11.92 6.44 -6.01
CA LEU A 281 13.04 5.60 -5.63
C LEU A 281 14.13 5.75 -6.69
N LYS A 282 15.23 6.40 -6.32
CA LYS A 282 16.46 6.34 -7.10
C LYS A 282 17.18 5.04 -6.78
N VAL A 283 17.56 4.29 -7.82
CA VAL A 283 18.25 3.00 -7.68
C VAL A 283 19.59 2.96 -8.38
N ASP A 284 20.46 2.07 -7.89
CA ASP A 284 21.72 1.73 -8.54
C ASP A 284 21.54 0.68 -9.66
N GLU A 285 22.65 0.30 -10.30
CA GLU A 285 22.67 -0.70 -11.37
C GLU A 285 22.18 -2.10 -10.94
N GLN A 286 22.17 -2.37 -9.63
CA GLN A 286 21.68 -3.62 -9.03
C GLN A 286 20.24 -3.47 -8.49
N LEU A 287 19.56 -2.36 -8.81
CA LEU A 287 18.23 -2.00 -8.32
C LEU A 287 18.14 -1.83 -6.79
N ARG A 288 19.25 -1.51 -6.13
CA ARG A 288 19.24 -1.16 -4.70
C ARG A 288 18.93 0.31 -4.50
N ALA A 289 18.23 0.64 -3.42
CA ALA A 289 17.82 1.99 -3.11
C ALA A 289 19.01 2.91 -2.77
N GLU A 290 19.15 4.02 -3.50
CA GLU A 290 20.04 5.13 -3.16
C GLU A 290 19.29 6.24 -2.44
N ASP A 291 18.15 6.67 -2.98
CA ASP A 291 17.40 7.79 -2.42
C ASP A 291 15.92 7.47 -2.52
N VAL A 292 15.22 7.62 -1.39
CA VAL A 292 13.80 7.28 -1.25
C VAL A 292 13.04 8.50 -0.76
N GLU A 293 12.07 8.93 -1.55
CA GLU A 293 11.13 9.97 -1.16
C GLU A 293 9.74 9.35 -1.06
N VAL A 294 9.09 9.45 0.10
CA VAL A 294 7.75 8.91 0.35
C VAL A 294 6.76 10.05 0.58
N PHE A 295 5.64 10.02 -0.14
CA PHE A 295 4.57 11.02 -0.02
C PHE A 295 3.25 10.33 0.30
N TYR A 296 2.65 10.68 1.43
CA TYR A 296 1.36 10.15 1.87
C TYR A 296 0.73 11.05 2.95
N ASP A 297 -0.57 10.87 3.20
CA ASP A 297 -1.26 11.55 4.29
C ASP A 297 -1.21 10.69 5.57
N PRO A 298 -0.44 11.10 6.61
CA PRO A 298 -0.42 10.36 7.88
C PRO A 298 -1.76 10.44 8.62
N GLY A 299 -2.62 11.41 8.31
CA GLY A 299 -3.96 11.53 8.85
C GLY A 299 -4.86 10.36 8.46
N GLU A 300 -4.74 9.81 7.24
CA GLU A 300 -5.50 8.63 6.81
C GLU A 300 -5.19 7.40 7.69
N LEU A 301 -3.93 7.23 8.07
CA LEU A 301 -3.50 6.17 8.98
C LEU A 301 -3.98 6.42 10.42
N LEU A 302 -3.65 7.60 10.95
CA LEU A 302 -3.83 7.89 12.37
C LEU A 302 -5.30 8.11 12.75
N ALA A 303 -6.11 8.68 11.86
CA ALA A 303 -7.55 8.85 12.09
C ALA A 303 -8.24 7.50 12.31
N GLY A 304 -7.82 6.45 11.60
CA GLY A 304 -8.32 5.10 11.80
C GLY A 304 -7.97 4.53 13.19
N LEU A 305 -6.78 4.88 13.71
CA LEU A 305 -6.24 4.39 14.98
C LEU A 305 -6.81 5.09 16.21
N ILE A 306 -7.25 6.34 16.08
CA ILE A 306 -7.82 7.13 17.20
C ILE A 306 -9.35 7.23 17.18
N LYS A 307 -10.00 6.50 16.26
CA LYS A 307 -11.46 6.51 16.10
C LYS A 307 -12.19 5.80 17.24
N GLY A 308 -11.56 4.79 17.84
CA GLY A 308 -12.14 4.03 18.95
C GLY A 308 -12.33 4.90 20.20
N PRO A 309 -13.32 4.57 21.05
CA PRO A 309 -13.50 5.27 22.32
C PRO A 309 -12.23 5.18 23.16
N LYS A 310 -11.90 6.27 23.84
CA LYS A 310 -10.75 6.31 24.76
C LYS A 310 -11.19 5.80 26.13
N GLU A 311 -10.38 4.96 26.76
CA GLU A 311 -10.68 4.39 28.08
C GLU A 311 -11.04 5.46 29.12
N GLU A 312 -10.33 6.60 29.11
CA GLU A 312 -10.61 7.75 29.98
C GLU A 312 -12.02 8.33 29.79
N ASP A 313 -12.50 8.39 28.54
CA ASP A 313 -13.83 8.91 28.23
C ASP A 313 -14.93 7.92 28.66
N GLU A 314 -14.67 6.61 28.55
CA GLU A 314 -15.57 5.57 29.02
C GLU A 314 -15.65 5.53 30.55
N GLU A 315 -14.53 5.64 31.25
CA GLU A 315 -14.51 5.73 32.72
C GLU A 315 -15.23 6.99 33.21
N ALA A 316 -15.00 8.14 32.56
CA ALA A 316 -15.70 9.38 32.88
C ALA A 316 -17.21 9.27 32.62
N ALA A 317 -17.62 8.65 31.52
CA ALA A 317 -19.02 8.41 31.20
C ALA A 317 -19.67 7.44 32.19
N ALA A 318 -18.98 6.36 32.58
CA ALA A 318 -19.44 5.40 33.57
C ALA A 318 -19.60 6.04 34.96
N LEU A 319 -18.62 6.87 35.38
CA LEU A 319 -18.71 7.63 36.63
C LEU A 319 -19.88 8.61 36.61
N ALA A 320 -20.06 9.35 35.51
CA ALA A 320 -21.19 10.25 35.34
C ALA A 320 -22.53 9.51 35.38
N GLY A 321 -22.60 8.30 34.81
CA GLY A 321 -23.75 7.40 34.89
C GLY A 321 -24.08 7.02 36.34
N ARG A 322 -23.09 6.55 37.10
CA ARG A 322 -23.22 6.19 38.52
C ARG A 322 -23.67 7.37 39.38
N LEU A 323 -23.13 8.57 39.12
CA LEU A 323 -23.54 9.79 39.83
C LEU A 323 -24.99 10.17 39.52
N ARG A 324 -25.45 10.03 38.27
CA ARG A 324 -26.85 10.27 37.88
C ARG A 324 -27.79 9.27 38.56
N GLU A 325 -27.45 8.00 38.58
CA GLU A 325 -28.23 6.96 39.23
C GLU A 325 -28.35 7.23 40.75
N ALA A 326 -27.24 7.54 41.41
CA ALA A 326 -27.24 7.93 42.83
C ALA A 326 -28.11 9.16 43.11
N ALA A 327 -28.12 10.15 42.21
CA ALA A 327 -28.97 11.33 42.32
C ALA A 327 -30.46 10.99 42.15
N THR A 328 -30.81 10.09 41.22
CA THR A 328 -32.21 9.64 41.03
C THR A 328 -32.74 8.84 42.21
N VAL A 329 -31.92 7.96 42.82
CA VAL A 329 -32.28 7.21 44.02
C VAL A 329 -32.50 8.16 45.20
N SER A 330 -31.63 9.17 45.36
CA SER A 330 -31.76 10.19 46.41
C SER A 330 -33.01 11.06 46.25
N ALA A 331 -33.41 11.37 45.01
CA ALA A 331 -34.64 12.12 44.73
C ALA A 331 -35.91 11.28 45.00
N SER A 332 -35.89 9.97 44.74
CA SER A 332 -37.03 9.08 45.01
C SER A 332 -37.26 8.80 46.50
N GLY A 333 -36.24 8.99 47.34
CA GLY A 333 -36.34 8.87 48.80
C GLY A 333 -36.89 10.12 49.50
N ALA A 334 -37.13 11.22 48.77
CA ALA A 334 -37.61 12.49 49.31
C ALA A 334 -39.14 12.59 49.41
N ASP A 335 -39.90 11.59 48.94
CA ASP A 335 -41.37 11.53 49.05
C ASP A 335 -41.84 10.76 50.30
N ALA A 336 -41.09 10.85 51.40
CA ALA A 336 -41.60 10.49 52.71
C ALA A 336 -42.54 11.61 53.18
N GLN A 337 -43.82 11.48 52.86
CA GLN A 337 -44.92 12.29 53.37
C GLN A 337 -44.76 12.45 54.91
N PRO A 338 -44.82 13.68 55.46
CA PRO A 338 -44.62 13.88 56.88
C PRO A 338 -45.70 13.12 57.64
N GLN A 339 -45.33 12.05 58.33
CA GLN A 339 -46.21 11.42 59.30
C GLN A 339 -46.48 12.43 60.41
N ALA A 340 -47.74 12.84 60.52
CA ALA A 340 -48.20 13.73 61.57
C ALA A 340 -47.87 13.12 62.94
N CYS A 341 -47.19 13.90 63.79
CA CYS A 341 -46.88 13.55 65.17
C CYS A 341 -48.16 13.17 65.94
N PRO A 342 -48.24 11.99 66.57
CA PRO A 342 -49.45 11.52 67.24
C PRO A 342 -49.66 12.09 68.66
N PHE A 343 -49.01 13.21 69.05
CA PHE A 343 -48.97 13.66 70.44
C PHE A 343 -49.56 15.06 70.75
N LEU A 344 -50.36 15.64 69.85
CA LEU A 344 -51.13 16.84 70.18
C LEU A 344 -52.63 16.52 70.21
N GLY A 345 -53.04 15.99 71.36
CA GLY A 345 -54.45 15.79 71.69
C GLY A 345 -55.18 17.12 71.84
N SER A 346 -56.39 17.18 71.29
CA SER A 346 -57.33 18.29 71.43
C SER A 346 -57.65 18.60 72.90
N GLY A 347 -57.32 19.81 73.34
CA GLY A 347 -57.75 20.41 74.60
C GLY A 347 -58.83 21.47 74.36
N LYS A 348 -60.07 21.08 74.67
CA LYS A 348 -61.38 21.77 74.73
C LYS A 348 -61.48 23.31 74.64
N GLN A 349 -62.55 23.70 73.96
CA GLN A 349 -63.33 24.94 74.07
C GLN A 349 -63.63 25.37 75.52
N GLY A 350 -63.66 26.68 75.74
CA GLY A 350 -64.22 27.40 76.88
C GLY A 350 -64.31 28.87 76.55
#